data_AF-M3CYW8-F1
#
_entry.id   AF-M3CYW8-F1
#
_cell.length_a   1.000
_cell.length_b   1.000
_cell.length_c   1.000
_cell.angle_alpha   90.00
_cell.angle_beta   90.00
_cell.angle_gamma   90.00
#
_symmetry.space_group_name_H-M   'P 1'
#
loop_
_entity.id
_entity.type
_entity.pdbx_description
1 polymer ?
#
loop_
_entity_poly.entity_id
_entity_poly.type
_entity_poly.pdbx_seq_one_letter_code
_entity_poly.pdbx_strand_id
1 'polypeptide(L)'
;MQSASAKNTYDPSAAALNAGDVRFSFRGDLIPPSKANEIPVTLGLHHHGDAPEAAGYTIAELAHLARSSYAAQRCIAFQTLGRILYKLGKGEFGDPGEPEHVLEGGVVEGPEDTFGELARGLWREVERLQIVPILVDESEGRGVDGGKHMSAKSYATEAVWLWRKGGGRRWDAK
;
A
#
# COMPACT_ATOMS: atom_id res chain seq x y z
N MET A 1 -6.31 -1.16 -34.03
CA MET A 1 -6.77 -0.47 -32.80
C MET A 1 -5.55 -0.30 -31.92
N GLN A 2 -5.10 0.95 -31.72
CA GLN A 2 -3.87 1.26 -30.98
C GLN A 2 -4.09 0.90 -29.51
N SER A 3 -3.28 -0.02 -28.98
CA SER A 3 -3.18 -0.29 -27.55
C SER A 3 -2.67 0.98 -26.88
N ALA A 4 -3.50 1.62 -26.05
CA ALA A 4 -3.04 2.72 -25.22
C ALA A 4 -1.94 2.17 -24.30
N SER A 5 -0.69 2.57 -24.57
CA SER A 5 0.43 2.31 -23.67
C SER A 5 0.04 2.88 -22.31
N ALA A 6 -0.13 2.02 -21.31
CA ALA A 6 -0.32 2.46 -19.93
C ALA A 6 0.82 3.43 -19.61
N LYS A 7 0.49 4.66 -19.18
CA LYS A 7 1.49 5.62 -18.70
C LYS A 7 2.28 4.91 -17.61
N ASN A 8 3.58 4.72 -17.82
CA ASN A 8 4.44 4.09 -16.84
C ASN A 8 4.68 5.10 -15.71
N THR A 9 3.75 5.17 -14.75
CA THR A 9 3.74 6.17 -13.66
C THR A 9 4.87 5.95 -12.64
N TYR A 10 5.70 4.92 -12.85
CA TYR A 10 6.90 4.61 -12.06
C TYR A 10 8.19 5.01 -12.80
N ASP A 11 8.18 6.17 -13.44
CA ASP A 11 9.36 6.77 -14.06
C ASP A 11 10.34 7.21 -12.94
N PRO A 12 11.60 6.74 -12.94
CA PRO A 12 12.60 7.16 -11.95
C PRO A 12 12.94 8.66 -11.99
N SER A 13 12.51 9.38 -13.04
CA SER A 13 12.64 10.84 -13.19
C SER A 13 11.41 11.64 -12.71
N ALA A 14 10.35 10.99 -12.24
CA ALA A 14 9.14 11.67 -11.78
C ALA A 14 9.42 12.53 -10.53
N ALA A 15 9.03 13.81 -10.61
CA ALA A 15 9.32 14.81 -9.57
C ALA A 15 8.49 14.64 -8.28
N ALA A 16 7.40 13.87 -8.31
CA ALA A 16 6.56 13.55 -7.15
C ALA A 16 5.96 12.14 -7.30
N LEU A 17 5.97 11.37 -6.21
CA LEU A 17 5.36 10.04 -6.16
C LEU A 17 3.90 10.15 -5.74
N ASN A 18 2.97 9.79 -6.64
CA ASN A 18 1.59 9.61 -6.24
C ASN A 18 1.48 8.42 -5.27
N ALA A 19 0.82 8.61 -4.14
CA ALA A 19 0.67 7.55 -3.13
C ALA A 19 0.06 6.24 -3.67
N GLY A 20 -0.82 6.33 -4.67
CA GLY A 20 -1.42 5.16 -5.31
C GLY A 20 -0.46 4.33 -6.17
N ASP A 21 0.61 4.95 -6.66
CA ASP A 21 1.62 4.29 -7.51
C ASP A 21 2.77 3.72 -6.68
N VAL A 22 2.89 4.11 -5.40
CA VAL A 22 3.96 3.69 -4.50
C VAL A 22 3.97 2.18 -4.30
N ARG A 23 5.15 1.58 -4.46
CA ARG A 23 5.39 0.14 -4.36
C ARG A 23 6.00 -0.22 -3.03
N PHE A 24 5.55 -1.34 -2.49
CA PHE A 24 6.02 -1.90 -1.24
C PHE A 24 6.62 -3.28 -1.44
N SER A 25 7.70 -3.56 -0.70
CA SER A 25 8.21 -4.91 -0.57
C SER A 25 7.27 -5.76 0.31
N PHE A 26 7.45 -7.09 0.32
CA PHE A 26 6.73 -7.96 1.26
C PHE A 26 6.97 -7.60 2.73
N ARG A 27 8.06 -6.89 3.06
CA ARG A 27 8.33 -6.39 4.41
C ARG A 27 7.56 -5.11 4.75
N GLY A 28 6.82 -4.56 3.79
CA GLY A 28 6.10 -3.29 3.91
C GLY A 28 7.02 -2.08 3.77
N ASP A 29 8.24 -2.24 3.28
CA ASP A 29 9.16 -1.14 3.03
C ASP A 29 8.86 -0.49 1.67
N LEU A 30 8.95 0.85 1.60
CA LEU A 30 8.87 1.60 0.36
C LEU A 30 10.00 1.16 -0.59
N ILE A 31 9.65 0.94 -1.85
CA ILE A 31 10.60 0.71 -2.93
C ILE A 31 10.62 1.98 -3.78
N PRO A 32 11.69 2.80 -3.75
CA PRO A 32 11.81 3.95 -4.63
C PRO A 32 11.81 3.51 -6.11
N PRO A 33 11.24 4.30 -7.04
CA PRO A 33 11.27 4.00 -8.47
C PRO A 33 12.66 3.73 -9.02
N SER A 34 13.67 4.48 -8.56
CA SER A 34 15.07 4.29 -8.95
C SER A 34 15.62 2.90 -8.60
N LYS A 35 15.10 2.27 -7.55
CA LYS A 35 15.51 0.92 -7.11
C LYS A 35 14.61 -0.19 -7.64
N ALA A 36 13.41 0.13 -8.12
CA ALA A 36 12.42 -0.87 -8.53
C ALA A 36 12.91 -1.79 -9.66
N ASN A 37 13.71 -1.24 -10.58
CA ASN A 37 14.28 -1.98 -11.72
C ASN A 37 15.60 -2.71 -11.39
N GLU A 38 16.20 -2.44 -10.22
CA GLU A 38 17.47 -3.05 -9.80
C GLU A 38 17.26 -4.30 -8.94
N ILE A 39 16.04 -4.51 -8.43
CA ILE A 39 15.72 -5.63 -7.55
C ILE A 39 15.66 -6.92 -8.38
N PRO A 40 16.37 -8.00 -7.98
CA PRO A 40 16.33 -9.25 -8.72
C PRO A 40 14.93 -9.89 -8.77
N VAL A 41 14.52 -10.35 -9.97
CA VAL A 41 13.24 -11.05 -10.20
C VAL A 41 13.06 -12.30 -9.33
N THR A 42 14.18 -12.93 -8.95
CA THR A 42 14.22 -14.12 -8.08
C THR A 42 13.65 -13.90 -6.68
N LEU A 43 13.47 -12.63 -6.27
CA LEU A 43 12.88 -12.28 -4.98
C LEU A 43 11.35 -12.37 -4.96
N GLY A 44 10.70 -12.70 -6.09
CA GLY A 44 9.24 -12.87 -6.18
C GLY A 44 8.44 -11.57 -6.00
N LEU A 45 9.13 -10.43 -5.99
CA LEU A 45 8.53 -9.10 -5.89
C LEU A 45 8.01 -8.58 -7.23
N HIS A 46 8.30 -9.27 -8.33
CA HIS A 46 7.80 -8.91 -9.65
C HIS A 46 6.51 -9.70 -9.90
N HIS A 47 5.49 -9.02 -10.38
CA HIS A 47 4.21 -9.62 -10.70
C HIS A 47 4.09 -9.84 -12.21
N HIS A 48 3.24 -10.78 -12.61
CA HIS A 48 3.04 -11.13 -14.03
C HIS A 48 1.94 -10.27 -14.69
N GLY A 49 1.61 -9.10 -14.13
CA GLY A 49 0.48 -8.24 -14.51
C GLY A 49 0.88 -7.02 -15.34
N ASP A 50 0.18 -5.90 -15.15
CA ASP A 50 0.25 -4.70 -16.01
C ASP A 50 1.56 -3.90 -15.92
N ALA A 51 2.47 -4.22 -14.98
CA ALA A 51 3.79 -3.60 -14.86
C ALA A 51 4.87 -4.59 -14.37
N PRO A 52 5.22 -5.62 -15.17
CA PRO A 52 6.02 -6.76 -14.74
C PRO A 52 7.49 -6.41 -14.44
N GLU A 53 7.94 -5.25 -14.91
CA GLU A 53 9.32 -4.78 -14.79
C GLU A 53 9.64 -4.16 -13.42
N ALA A 54 8.61 -3.77 -12.63
CA ALA A 54 8.80 -3.00 -11.40
C ALA A 54 8.55 -3.87 -10.15
N ALA A 55 9.58 -4.06 -9.33
CA ALA A 55 9.48 -4.80 -8.08
C ALA A 55 8.54 -4.13 -7.06
N GLY A 56 7.78 -4.95 -6.34
CA GLY A 56 6.89 -4.55 -5.26
C GLY A 56 5.43 -4.52 -5.68
N TYR A 57 4.58 -4.25 -4.70
CA TYR A 57 3.13 -4.18 -4.88
C TYR A 57 2.61 -2.84 -4.42
N THR A 58 1.68 -2.25 -5.18
CA THR A 58 0.91 -1.10 -4.72
C THR A 58 -0.20 -1.55 -3.76
N ILE A 59 -0.76 -0.61 -2.98
CA ILE A 59 -1.91 -0.92 -2.12
C ILE A 59 -3.11 -1.41 -2.96
N ALA A 60 -3.30 -0.87 -4.17
CA ALA A 60 -4.35 -1.29 -5.09
C ALA A 60 -4.18 -2.75 -5.56
N GLU A 61 -2.96 -3.13 -5.93
CA GLU A 61 -2.64 -4.51 -6.32
C GLU A 61 -2.83 -5.47 -5.14
N LEU A 62 -2.37 -5.10 -3.94
CA LEU A 62 -2.59 -5.89 -2.73
C LEU A 62 -4.07 -6.01 -2.38
N ALA A 63 -4.87 -4.95 -2.57
CA ALA A 63 -6.32 -4.99 -2.38
C ALA A 63 -7.00 -5.97 -3.36
N HIS A 64 -6.51 -6.02 -4.60
CA HIS A 64 -6.98 -6.98 -5.59
C HIS A 64 -6.65 -8.43 -5.16
N LEU A 65 -5.40 -8.69 -4.79
CA LEU A 65 -4.95 -10.01 -4.31
C LEU A 65 -5.70 -10.47 -3.05
N ALA A 66 -5.99 -9.54 -2.14
CA ALA A 66 -6.75 -9.79 -0.91
C ALA A 66 -8.18 -10.34 -1.17
N ARG A 67 -8.76 -10.06 -2.35
CA ARG A 67 -10.09 -10.53 -2.77
C ARG A 67 -10.05 -11.74 -3.70
N SER A 68 -8.87 -12.27 -4.01
CA SER A 68 -8.72 -13.40 -4.92
C SER A 68 -9.39 -14.66 -4.37
N SER A 69 -9.93 -15.51 -5.25
CA SER A 69 -10.35 -16.88 -4.89
C SER A 69 -9.15 -17.76 -4.50
N TYR A 70 -7.93 -17.42 -4.95
CA TYR A 70 -6.75 -18.19 -4.60
C TYR A 70 -6.16 -17.80 -3.25
N ALA A 71 -6.20 -18.72 -2.28
CA ALA A 71 -5.82 -18.44 -0.90
C ALA A 71 -4.38 -17.96 -0.72
N ALA A 72 -3.43 -18.45 -1.53
CA ALA A 72 -2.03 -18.03 -1.40
C ALA A 72 -1.82 -16.55 -1.75
N GLN A 73 -2.56 -16.02 -2.74
CA GLN A 73 -2.53 -14.59 -3.07
C GLN A 73 -3.07 -13.75 -1.92
N ARG A 74 -4.14 -14.20 -1.26
CA ARG A 74 -4.69 -13.53 -0.09
C ARG A 74 -3.70 -13.51 1.07
N CYS A 75 -3.01 -14.62 1.36
CA CYS A 75 -1.98 -14.69 2.39
C CYS A 75 -0.89 -13.63 2.17
N ILE A 76 -0.34 -13.56 0.95
CA ILE A 76 0.68 -12.58 0.59
C ILE A 76 0.17 -11.15 0.81
N ALA A 77 -1.06 -10.87 0.38
CA ALA A 77 -1.68 -9.57 0.53
C ALA A 77 -1.84 -9.18 2.00
N PHE A 78 -2.42 -10.05 2.83
CA PHE A 78 -2.68 -9.75 4.24
C PHE A 78 -1.39 -9.53 5.04
N GLN A 79 -0.37 -10.37 4.82
CA GLN A 79 0.93 -10.18 5.47
C GLN A 79 1.56 -8.83 5.09
N THR A 80 1.52 -8.49 3.81
CA THR A 80 2.13 -7.24 3.31
C THR A 80 1.36 -6.02 3.78
N LEU A 81 0.02 -6.02 3.65
CA LEU A 81 -0.86 -4.95 4.11
C LEU A 81 -0.74 -4.72 5.63
N GLY A 82 -0.66 -5.79 6.43
CA GLY A 82 -0.46 -5.67 7.87
C GLY A 82 0.82 -4.91 8.22
N ARG A 83 1.93 -5.21 7.53
CA ARG A 83 3.22 -4.54 7.74
C ARG A 83 3.17 -3.08 7.28
N ILE A 84 2.56 -2.81 6.12
CA ILE A 84 2.36 -1.44 5.63
C ILE A 84 1.53 -0.63 6.63
N LEU A 85 0.40 -1.15 7.11
CA LEU A 85 -0.48 -0.45 8.06
C LEU A 85 0.21 -0.19 9.39
N TYR A 86 1.05 -1.12 9.87
CA TYR A 86 1.86 -0.90 11.06
C TYR A 86 2.83 0.27 10.88
N LYS A 87 3.64 0.24 9.81
CA LYS A 87 4.64 1.27 9.49
C LYS A 87 4.01 2.62 9.24
N LEU A 88 2.90 2.65 8.49
CA LEU A 88 2.12 3.85 8.22
C LEU A 88 1.55 4.46 9.51
N GLY A 89 0.99 3.64 10.41
CA GLY A 89 0.53 4.13 11.72
C GLY A 89 1.65 4.64 12.62
N LYS A 90 2.85 4.06 12.50
CA LYS A 90 4.06 4.48 13.22
C LYS A 90 4.71 5.74 12.64
N GLY A 91 4.23 6.25 11.51
CA GLY A 91 4.77 7.43 10.84
C GLY A 91 6.03 7.17 10.03
N GLU A 92 6.36 5.92 9.70
CA GLU A 92 7.57 5.58 8.92
C GLU A 92 7.54 6.12 7.48
N PHE A 93 6.37 6.56 7.01
CA PHE A 93 6.19 7.17 5.70
C PHE A 93 5.88 8.67 5.79
N GLY A 94 6.02 9.28 6.97
CA GLY A 94 5.63 10.66 7.29
C GLY A 94 4.50 10.74 8.33
N ASP A 95 4.39 11.88 9.02
CA ASP A 95 3.28 12.15 9.93
C ASP A 95 2.12 12.83 9.18
N PRO A 96 0.93 12.22 9.10
CA PRO A 96 -0.20 12.83 8.40
C PRO A 96 -0.71 14.12 9.06
N GLY A 97 -0.41 14.34 10.35
CA GLY A 97 -0.80 15.50 11.14
C GLY A 97 0.16 16.68 11.07
N GLU A 98 1.27 16.57 10.35
CA GLU A 98 2.14 17.70 10.04
C GLU A 98 1.33 18.75 9.25
N PRO A 99 1.31 20.02 9.73
CA PRO A 99 0.55 21.08 9.06
C PRO A 99 1.06 21.22 7.63
N GLU A 100 0.13 21.35 6.69
CA GLU A 100 0.46 21.77 5.33
C GLU A 100 1.15 23.13 5.45
N HIS A 101 2.41 23.24 5.02
CA HIS A 101 3.10 24.53 4.97
C HIS A 101 2.45 25.39 3.88
N VAL A 102 1.38 26.11 4.26
CA VAL A 102 0.80 27.17 3.43
C VAL A 102 1.68 28.40 3.62
N LEU A 103 2.66 28.59 2.74
CA LEU A 103 3.37 29.86 2.67
C LEU A 103 2.43 30.96 2.16
N GLU A 104 2.58 32.18 2.67
CA GLU A 104 1.89 33.36 2.16
C GLU A 104 2.11 33.49 0.64
N GLY A 105 1.02 33.46 -0.13
CA GLY A 105 1.06 33.64 -1.58
C GLY A 105 0.75 32.40 -2.43
N GLY A 106 0.45 31.24 -1.84
CA GLY A 106 -0.13 30.10 -2.56
C GLY A 106 0.82 29.33 -3.48
N VAL A 107 2.13 29.41 -3.22
CA VAL A 107 3.15 28.61 -3.90
C VAL A 107 3.62 27.50 -2.97
N VAL A 108 3.47 26.25 -3.40
CA VAL A 108 3.95 25.07 -2.68
C VAL A 108 5.43 24.88 -3.06
N GLU A 109 6.36 25.12 -2.13
CA GLU A 109 7.76 24.69 -2.30
C GLU A 109 7.85 23.18 -2.05
N GLY A 110 8.32 22.40 -3.03
CA GLY A 110 8.87 21.06 -2.74
C GLY A 110 10.26 21.19 -2.09
N PRO A 111 10.98 20.12 -1.71
CA PRO A 111 10.66 18.70 -1.63
C PRO A 111 10.56 18.17 -0.18
N GLU A 112 10.61 19.03 0.83
CA GLU A 112 10.75 18.61 2.24
C GLU A 112 9.42 18.22 2.92
N ASP A 113 8.27 18.55 2.33
CA ASP A 113 6.92 18.22 2.85
C ASP A 113 6.28 16.95 2.22
N THR A 114 7.04 16.19 1.43
CA THR A 114 6.53 15.04 0.66
C THR A 114 6.08 13.86 1.52
N PHE A 115 6.68 13.63 2.68
CA PHE A 115 6.37 12.46 3.51
C PHE A 115 5.01 12.58 4.21
N GLY A 116 4.67 13.73 4.79
CA GLY A 116 3.33 13.95 5.36
C GLY A 116 2.21 13.84 4.31
N GLU A 117 2.43 14.41 3.12
CA GLU A 117 1.49 14.28 1.99
C GLU A 117 1.37 12.84 1.50
N LEU A 118 2.49 12.12 1.40
CA LEU A 118 2.52 10.71 1.07
C LEU A 118 1.73 9.89 2.09
N ALA A 119 1.95 10.09 3.39
CA ALA A 119 1.22 9.40 4.45
C ALA A 119 -0.30 9.64 4.34
N ARG A 120 -0.74 10.89 4.11
CA ARG A 120 -2.15 11.22 3.85
C ARG A 120 -2.67 10.52 2.58
N GLY A 121 -1.90 10.50 1.51
CA GLY A 121 -2.23 9.78 0.28
C GLY A 121 -2.40 8.28 0.49
N LEU A 122 -1.50 7.65 1.26
CA LEU A 122 -1.57 6.22 1.58
C LEU A 122 -2.78 5.89 2.45
N TRP A 123 -3.13 6.74 3.42
CA TRP A 123 -4.36 6.58 4.19
C TRP A 123 -5.62 6.69 3.32
N ARG A 124 -5.67 7.66 2.41
CA ARG A 124 -6.76 7.78 1.43
C ARG A 124 -6.91 6.51 0.58
N GLU A 125 -5.80 5.90 0.14
CA GLU A 125 -5.84 4.64 -0.59
C GLU A 125 -6.34 3.48 0.27
N VAL A 126 -5.88 3.39 1.53
CA VAL A 126 -6.35 2.38 2.50
C VAL A 126 -7.87 2.46 2.71
N GLU A 127 -8.41 3.67 2.83
CA GLU A 127 -9.83 3.93 2.96
C GLU A 127 -10.60 3.63 1.67
N ARG A 128 -10.18 4.23 0.54
CA ARG A 128 -10.82 4.07 -0.76
C ARG A 128 -10.94 2.61 -1.17
N LEU A 129 -9.91 1.81 -0.88
CA LEU A 129 -9.83 0.39 -1.24
C LEU A 129 -10.43 -0.55 -0.17
N GLN A 130 -10.94 0.01 0.93
CA GLN A 130 -11.57 -0.71 2.05
C GLN A 130 -10.65 -1.79 2.64
N ILE A 131 -9.36 -1.47 2.80
CA ILE A 131 -8.36 -2.45 3.26
C ILE A 131 -8.69 -2.99 4.65
N VAL A 132 -8.97 -2.11 5.61
CA VAL A 132 -9.26 -2.52 7.00
C VAL A 132 -10.53 -3.38 7.07
N PRO A 133 -11.67 -3.00 6.45
CA PRO A 133 -12.84 -3.88 6.34
C PRO A 133 -12.54 -5.28 5.80
N ILE A 134 -11.77 -5.39 4.71
CA ILE A 134 -11.41 -6.69 4.11
C ILE A 134 -10.64 -7.55 5.11
N LEU A 135 -9.66 -6.96 5.80
CA LEU A 135 -8.87 -7.66 6.82
C LEU A 135 -9.74 -8.12 8.00
N VAL A 136 -10.64 -7.25 8.47
CA VAL A 136 -11.55 -7.58 9.56
C VAL A 136 -12.50 -8.71 9.16
N ASP A 137 -13.14 -8.62 8.01
CA ASP A 137 -14.07 -9.64 7.53
C ASP A 137 -13.38 -11.00 7.34
N GLU A 138 -12.20 -11.06 6.72
CA GLU A 138 -11.45 -12.32 6.64
C GLU A 138 -11.06 -12.84 8.03
N SER A 139 -10.59 -11.97 8.93
CA SER A 139 -10.19 -12.37 10.29
C SER A 139 -11.34 -12.93 11.12
N GLU A 140 -12.57 -12.47 10.87
CA GLU A 140 -13.78 -12.92 11.52
C GLU A 140 -14.44 -14.10 10.78
N GLY A 141 -13.85 -14.55 9.67
CA GLY A 141 -14.32 -15.67 8.87
C GLY A 141 -15.51 -15.34 7.96
N ARG A 142 -15.75 -14.05 7.69
CA ARG A 142 -16.75 -13.55 6.74
C ARG A 142 -16.17 -13.17 5.38
N GLY A 143 -14.85 -13.32 5.21
CA GLY A 143 -14.17 -13.03 3.96
C GLY A 143 -14.42 -14.07 2.86
N VAL A 144 -13.47 -14.17 1.92
CA VAL A 144 -13.63 -15.00 0.71
C VAL A 144 -13.87 -16.47 1.10
N ASP A 145 -14.80 -17.12 0.41
CA ASP A 145 -15.23 -18.50 0.68
C ASP A 145 -15.79 -18.74 2.09
N GLY A 146 -16.19 -17.68 2.82
CA GLY A 146 -16.64 -17.77 4.20
C GLY A 146 -15.50 -18.11 5.17
N GLY A 147 -14.28 -17.65 4.89
CA GLY A 147 -13.13 -17.80 5.80
C GLY A 147 -12.66 -19.24 6.01
N LYS A 148 -12.99 -20.15 5.08
CA LYS A 148 -12.59 -21.57 5.14
C LYS A 148 -11.07 -21.79 5.13
N HIS A 149 -10.32 -20.83 4.61
CA HIS A 149 -8.87 -20.92 4.50
C HIS A 149 -8.20 -20.39 5.75
N MET A 150 -7.85 -21.30 6.66
CA MET A 150 -7.29 -20.98 7.97
C MET A 150 -6.03 -20.11 7.90
N SER A 151 -5.12 -20.35 6.96
CA SER A 151 -3.91 -19.53 6.81
C SER A 151 -4.22 -18.08 6.45
N ALA A 152 -5.16 -17.86 5.52
CA ALA A 152 -5.59 -16.53 5.11
C ALA A 152 -6.24 -15.79 6.27
N LYS A 153 -7.12 -16.48 7.02
CA LYS A 153 -7.72 -15.97 8.25
C LYS A 153 -6.67 -15.59 9.30
N SER A 154 -5.68 -16.46 9.57
CA SER A 154 -4.60 -16.19 10.53
C SER A 154 -3.79 -14.95 10.16
N TYR A 155 -3.41 -14.79 8.88
CA TYR A 155 -2.68 -13.60 8.44
C TYR A 155 -3.53 -12.34 8.47
N ALA A 156 -4.83 -12.44 8.17
CA ALA A 156 -5.75 -11.31 8.33
C ALA A 156 -5.87 -10.90 9.81
N THR A 157 -5.96 -11.86 10.75
CA THR A 157 -5.94 -11.59 12.19
C THR A 157 -4.66 -10.87 12.61
N GLU A 158 -3.50 -11.33 12.15
CA GLU A 158 -2.21 -10.67 12.40
C GLU A 158 -2.19 -9.25 11.83
N ALA A 159 -2.68 -9.05 10.61
CA ALA A 159 -2.73 -7.76 9.96
C ALA A 159 -3.63 -6.75 10.70
N VAL A 160 -4.80 -7.19 11.19
CA VAL A 160 -5.67 -6.37 12.05
C VAL A 160 -4.96 -6.00 13.36
N TRP A 161 -4.23 -6.94 13.95
CA TRP A 161 -3.45 -6.67 15.16
C TRP A 161 -2.33 -5.66 14.90
N LEU A 162 -1.59 -5.81 13.80
CA LEU A 162 -0.54 -4.89 13.37
C LEU A 162 -1.07 -3.47 13.13
N TRP A 163 -2.21 -3.35 12.45
CA TRP A 163 -2.88 -2.07 12.24
C TRP A 163 -3.25 -1.37 13.57
N ARG A 164 -3.84 -2.11 14.51
CA ARG A 164 -4.17 -1.58 15.85
C ARG A 164 -2.91 -1.18 16.61
N LYS A 165 -1.88 -2.02 16.59
CA LYS A 165 -0.59 -1.75 17.25
C LYS A 165 0.15 -0.55 16.65
N GLY A 166 0.00 -0.33 15.35
CA GLY A 166 0.56 0.82 14.63
C GLY A 166 -0.09 2.15 15.02
N GLY A 167 -1.27 2.14 15.64
CA GLY A 167 -1.94 3.34 16.11
C GLY A 167 -3.45 3.27 15.99
N GLY A 168 -3.98 2.48 15.03
CA GLY A 168 -5.41 2.33 14.76
C GLY A 168 -6.14 3.65 14.40
N ARG A 169 -6.91 3.69 13.31
CA ARG A 169 -7.71 4.87 12.87
C ARG A 169 -7.03 6.25 13.08
N ARG A 170 -5.73 6.39 12.81
CA ARG A 170 -5.03 7.64 13.14
C ARG A 170 -5.27 8.80 12.16
N TRP A 171 -6.29 8.70 11.32
CA TRP A 171 -6.70 9.80 10.46
C TRP A 171 -8.23 9.87 10.44
N ASP A 172 -8.80 10.64 11.36
CA ASP A 172 -10.12 11.23 11.15
C ASP A 172 -9.87 12.45 10.26
N ALA A 173 -10.04 12.28 8.95
CA ALA A 173 -10.17 13.43 8.05
C ALA A 173 -11.40 14.23 8.49
N LYS A 174 -11.18 15.34 9.20
CA LYS A 174 -12.20 16.37 9.38
C LYS A 174 -12.19 17.33 8.20
#